data_AF-X0XS43-F1
#
_entry.id   AF-X0XS43-F1
#
_cell.length_a   1.000
_cell.length_b   1.000
_cell.length_c   1.000
_cell.angle_alpha   90.00
_cell.angle_beta   90.00
_cell.angle_gamma   90.00
#
_symmetry.space_group_name_H-M   'P 1'
#
loop_
_entity.id
_entity.type
_entity.pdbx_description
1 polymer ?
#
loop_
_entity_poly.entity_id
_entity_poly.type
_entity_poly.pdbx_seq_one_letter_code
_entity_poly.pdbx_strand_id
1 'polypeptide(L)' 'MANKTHTVGIIMNGATGRMGSTQHVMRSIVAIIHQGGVKTADGETIMPDPVLVDRE' A
#
# COMPACT_ATOMS: atom_id res chain seq x y z
N MET A 1 6.38 -5.41 -24.26
CA MET A 1 5.00 -5.52 -23.73
C MET A 1 4.87 -4.46 -22.66
N ALA A 2 3.81 -3.65 -22.66
CA ALA A 2 3.65 -2.61 -21.64
C ALA A 2 3.40 -3.30 -20.30
N ASN A 3 4.30 -3.14 -19.32
CA ASN A 3 4.07 -3.68 -17.98
C ASN A 3 2.80 -3.03 -17.42
N LYS A 4 1.80 -3.85 -17.13
CA LYS A 4 0.53 -3.40 -16.59
C LYS A 4 0.71 -3.07 -15.12
N THR A 5 0.20 -1.91 -14.71
CA THR A 5 0.12 -1.50 -13.30
C THR A 5 -1.31 -1.65 -12.83
N HIS A 6 -1.52 -2.39 -11.75
CA HIS A 6 -2.80 -2.55 -11.08
C HIS A 6 -2.82 -1.70 -9.83
N THR A 7 -3.65 -0.67 -9.80
CA THR A 7 -3.89 0.11 -8.59
C THR A 7 -4.90 -0.62 -7.72
N VAL A 8 -4.54 -0.92 -6.47
CA VAL A 8 -5.38 -1.67 -5.54
C VAL A 8 -5.74 -0.78 -4.36
N GLY A 9 -7.02 -0.47 -4.23
CA GLY A 9 -7.57 0.25 -3.09
C GLY A 9 -7.52 -0.61 -1.82
N ILE A 10 -6.95 -0.09 -0.74
CA ILE A 10 -6.84 -0.80 0.55
C ILE A 10 -7.44 0.06 1.65
N ILE A 11 -8.53 -0.38 2.25
CA ILE A 11 -9.09 0.29 3.44
C ILE A 11 -8.29 -0.17 4.67
N MET A 12 -7.61 0.76 5.32
CA MET A 12 -6.77 0.47 6.50
C MET A 12 -7.42 1.04 7.76
N ASN A 13 -8.19 0.20 8.46
CA ASN A 13 -8.81 0.56 9.73
C ASN A 13 -7.80 0.52 10.90
N GLY A 14 -7.87 1.48 11.81
CA GLY A 14 -6.95 1.57 12.97
C GLY A 14 -5.50 1.93 12.58
N ALA A 15 -5.31 2.46 11.37
CA ALA A 15 -4.01 2.79 10.81
C ALA A 15 -3.40 4.09 11.36
N THR A 16 -4.20 4.87 12.08
CA THR A 16 -3.87 6.16 12.72
C THR A 16 -3.23 5.99 14.10
N GLY A 17 -3.44 4.85 14.77
CA GLY A 17 -2.84 4.56 16.07
C GLY A 17 -1.31 4.46 16.03
N ARG A 18 -0.63 4.50 17.19
CA ARG A 18 0.86 4.50 17.27
C ARG A 18 1.52 3.32 16.57
N MET A 19 0.97 2.12 16.73
CA MET A 19 1.48 0.93 16.05
C MET A 19 1.07 0.90 14.57
N GLY A 20 -0.19 1.24 14.28
CA GLY A 20 -0.77 1.25 12.93
C GLY A 20 -0.01 2.16 11.97
N SER A 21 0.20 3.41 12.37
CA SER A 21 0.86 4.42 11.56
C SER A 21 2.33 4.08 11.32
N THR A 22 3.02 3.57 12.34
CA THR A 22 4.44 3.24 12.24
C THR A 22 4.67 1.97 11.42
N GLN A 23 4.04 0.85 11.79
CA GLN A 23 4.37 -0.47 11.25
C GLN A 23 3.61 -0.79 9.96
N HIS A 24 2.32 -0.47 9.89
CA HIS A 24 1.50 -0.85 8.75
C HIS A 24 1.47 0.23 7.66
N VAL A 25 1.44 1.52 8.05
CA VAL A 25 1.45 2.61 7.07
C VAL A 25 2.87 2.97 6.64
N MET A 26 3.67 3.56 7.54
CA MET A 26 4.98 4.13 7.17
C MET A 26 6.00 3.09 6.75
N ARG A 27 6.18 2.03 7.55
CA ARG A 27 7.21 1.00 7.30
C ARG A 27 6.78 -0.09 6.32
N SER A 28 5.51 -0.12 5.91
CA SER A 28 4.99 -1.12 4.98
C SER A 28 4.37 -0.47 3.75
N ILE A 29 3.11 0.00 3.80
CA ILE A 29 2.43 0.47 2.59
C ILE A 29 3.15 1.65 1.92
N VAL A 30 3.57 2.66 2.68
CA VAL A 30 4.33 3.80 2.14
C VAL A 30 5.67 3.35 1.58
N ALA A 31 6.36 2.42 2.26
CA ALA A 31 7.62 1.88 1.78
C ALA A 31 7.45 1.12 0.45
N ILE A 32 6.38 0.33 0.30
CA ILE A 32 6.03 -0.37 -0.95
C ILE A 32 5.75 0.63 -2.07
N ILE A 33 5.00 1.70 -1.79
CA ILE A 33 4.72 2.75 -2.78
C ILE A 33 6.02 3.42 -3.23
N HIS A 34 6.92 3.78 -2.29
CA HIS A 34 8.22 4.36 -2.61
C HIS A 34 9.14 3.41 -3.40
N GLN A 35 9.00 2.10 -3.22
CA GLN A 35 9.71 1.09 -4.01
C GLN A 35 9.13 0.90 -5.42
N GLY A 36 8.05 1.63 -5.77
CA GLY A 36 7.40 1.52 -7.07
C GLY A 36 6.44 0.33 -7.17
N GLY A 37 5.85 -0.08 -6.05
CA GLY A 37 4.87 -1.15 -5.95
C GLY A 37 5.46 -2.56 -5.89
N VAL A 38 4.60 -3.55 -5.71
CA VAL A 38 5.00 -4.96 -5.67
C VAL A 38 5.11 -5.49 -7.08
N LYS A 39 6.28 -6.02 -7.46
CA LYS A 39 6.48 -6.67 -8.74
C LYS A 39 5.98 -8.11 -8.68
N THR A 40 5.19 -8.52 -9.67
CA THR A 40 4.72 -9.91 -9.81
C THR A 40 5.67 -10.71 -10.70
N ALA A 41 5.57 -12.05 -10.65
CA ALA A 41 6.36 -12.94 -11.51
C ALA A 41 6.08 -12.72 -13.00
N ASP A 42 4.86 -12.28 -13.34
CA ASP A 42 4.42 -11.99 -14.71
C ASP A 42 4.93 -10.63 -15.23
N GLY A 43 5.75 -9.92 -14.45
CA GLY A 43 6.30 -8.61 -14.80
C GLY A 43 5.33 -7.45 -14.59
N GLU A 44 4.16 -7.69 -14.00
CA GLU A 44 3.19 -6.65 -13.65
C GLU A 44 3.57 -5.97 -12.33
N THR A 45 2.92 -4.83 -12.04
CA THR A 45 3.14 -4.09 -10.79
C THR A 45 1.82 -3.87 -10.07
N ILE A 46 1.77 -4.21 -8.78
CA ILE A 46 0.67 -3.85 -7.90
C ILE A 46 1.03 -2.57 -7.17
N MET A 47 0.25 -1.51 -7.38
CA MET A 47 0.41 -0.23 -6.69
C MET A 47 -0.67 -0.10 -5.61
N PRO A 48 -0.31 -0.09 -4.32
CA PRO A 48 -1.27 0.16 -3.25
C PRO A 48 -1.81 1.59 -3.29
N ASP A 49 -3.11 1.74 -3.05
CA ASP A 49 -3.81 3.01 -2.84
C ASP A 49 -4.55 2.96 -1.49
N PRO A 50 -3.86 3.25 -0.38
CA PRO A 50 -4.44 3.10 0.95
C PRO A 50 -5.41 4.24 1.29
N VAL A 51 -6.59 3.86 1.78
CA VAL A 51 -7.54 4.77 2.43
C VAL A 51 -7.51 4.47 3.92
N LEU A 52 -6.93 5.39 4.69
CA LEU A 52 -6.88 5.27 6.15
C LEU A 52 -8.25 5.65 6.70
N VAL A 53 -8.84 4.74 7.47
CA VAL A 53 -10.10 4.98 8.15
C VAL A 53 -9.90 4.75 9.64
N ASP A 54 -10.55 5.56 10.45
CA ASP A 54 -10.57 5.39 11.90
C ASP A 54 -11.99 5.63 12.43
N ARG A 55 -12.25 5.15 13.64
CA ARG A 55 -13.54 5.31 14.32
C ARG A 55 -13.47 6.46 15.32
N GLU A 56 -13.36 7.67 14.81
CA GLU A 56 -13.77 8.91 15.49
C GLU A 56 -14.63 9.77 14.58
#